data_AF-A0A1D6JMF1-F1
#
_entry.id   AF-A0A1D6JMF1-F1
#
_cell.length_a   1.000
_cell.length_b   1.000
_cell.length_c   1.000
_cell.angle_alpha   90.00
_cell.angle_beta   90.00
_cell.angle_gamma   90.00
#
_symmetry.space_group_name_H-M   'P 1'
#
loop_
_entity.id
_entity.type
_entity.pdbx_description
1 polymer ?
#
loop_
_entity_poly.entity_id
_entity_poly.type
_entity_poly.pdbx_seq_one_letter_code
_entity_poly.pdbx_strand_id
1 'polypeptide(L)'
;MFGLSFEKLALSYCSTSVILVLWQLPVIFCSANVFLAILLFVVQVQATVQKIQGIFEQCLAVHDKLEASLRDLSRTGDIQSCKAARKAADTQFKELSKDLKPLLATLQSSPQSYQILPKVEDLIVKEREMQEKLMTRHSTVVDSFEKKLRGQDVENRIALQQQKIAALRQEVESLLEYISEI
;
A
#
# COMPACT_ATOMS: atom_id res chain seq x y z
N MET A 1 -3.83 2.79 -12.59
CA MET A 1 -3.33 3.65 -13.70
C MET A 1 -1.82 3.52 -13.95
N PHE A 2 -1.05 2.79 -13.12
CA PHE A 2 0.42 2.66 -13.27
C PHE A 2 0.90 1.54 -14.19
N GLY A 3 0.13 0.46 -14.40
CA GLY A 3 0.54 -0.67 -15.26
C GLY A 3 0.79 -0.31 -16.73
N LEU A 4 0.00 0.62 -17.28
CA LEU A 4 0.11 1.05 -18.69
C LEU A 4 1.40 1.84 -18.98
N SER A 5 1.99 2.51 -17.98
CA SER A 5 3.22 3.29 -18.17
C SER A 5 4.45 2.40 -18.24
N PHE A 6 4.46 1.26 -17.55
CA PHE A 6 5.62 0.39 -17.50
C PHE A 6 5.69 -0.53 -18.73
N GLU A 7 4.55 -1.04 -19.21
CA GLU A 7 4.47 -1.89 -20.41
C GLU A 7 4.88 -1.12 -21.68
N LYS A 8 4.45 0.14 -21.82
CA LYS A 8 4.90 1.05 -22.89
C LYS A 8 6.41 1.34 -22.82
N LEU A 9 6.97 1.33 -21.62
CA LEU A 9 8.38 1.58 -21.39
C LEU A 9 9.25 0.40 -21.81
N ALA A 10 8.80 -0.83 -21.54
CA ALA A 10 9.44 -2.06 -21.99
C ALA A 10 9.37 -2.22 -23.52
N LEU A 11 8.22 -1.90 -24.13
CA LEU A 11 8.02 -1.95 -25.59
C LEU A 11 8.83 -0.87 -26.33
N SER A 12 8.88 0.36 -25.80
CA SER A 12 9.66 1.46 -26.39
C SER A 12 11.18 1.20 -26.34
N TYR A 13 11.66 0.48 -25.32
CA TYR A 13 13.09 0.16 -25.19
C TYR A 13 13.55 -0.96 -26.11
N CYS A 14 12.71 -1.99 -26.29
CA CYS A 14 13.02 -3.12 -27.16
C CYS A 14 13.11 -2.69 -28.64
N SER A 15 12.32 -1.71 -29.06
CA SER A 15 12.23 -1.32 -30.47
C SER A 15 13.24 -0.25 -30.91
N THR A 16 13.81 0.55 -30.00
CA THR A 16 14.61 1.74 -30.40
C THR A 16 16.10 1.61 -30.07
N SER A 17 16.47 1.00 -28.94
CA SER A 17 17.88 0.90 -28.53
C SER A 17 18.61 -0.30 -29.16
N VAL A 18 17.91 -1.39 -29.51
CA VAL A 18 18.52 -2.59 -30.12
C VAL A 18 18.85 -2.35 -31.60
N ILE A 19 18.02 -1.59 -32.31
CA ILE A 19 18.19 -1.31 -33.75
C ILE A 19 19.34 -0.31 -33.98
N LEU A 20 19.50 0.70 -33.10
CA LEU A 20 20.57 1.70 -33.22
C LEU A 20 21.96 1.15 -32.89
N VAL A 21 22.09 0.19 -31.97
CA VAL A 21 23.38 -0.46 -31.65
C VAL A 21 23.83 -1.40 -32.78
N LEU A 22 22.91 -1.93 -33.58
CA LEU A 22 23.20 -2.83 -34.70
C LEU A 22 23.67 -2.13 -35.98
N TRP A 23 23.55 -0.80 -36.10
CA TRP A 23 23.87 -0.07 -37.33
C TRP A 23 25.23 0.63 -37.34
N GLN A 24 25.94 0.69 -36.21
CA GLN A 24 27.19 1.46 -36.08
C GLN A 24 28.47 0.62 -35.95
N LEU A 25 28.42 -0.71 -36.06
CA LEU A 25 29.60 -1.56 -35.96
C LEU A 25 29.94 -2.20 -37.31
N PRO A 26 31.11 -1.89 -37.92
CA PRO A 26 31.57 -2.59 -39.10
C PRO A 26 31.78 -4.06 -38.74
N VAL A 27 31.10 -4.90 -39.51
CA VAL A 27 31.27 -6.35 -39.69
C VAL A 27 32.66 -6.85 -39.27
N ILE A 28 32.80 -7.25 -38.01
CA ILE A 28 33.95 -8.03 -37.52
C ILE A 28 33.39 -9.12 -36.60
N PHE A 29 33.22 -10.30 -37.20
CA PHE A 29 33.20 -11.64 -36.58
C PHE A 29 32.64 -11.76 -35.15
N CYS A 30 31.45 -12.37 -35.00
CA CYS A 30 31.05 -13.01 -33.76
C CYS A 30 30.12 -14.19 -34.06
N SER A 31 30.58 -15.41 -33.75
CA SER A 31 29.92 -16.71 -33.92
C SER A 31 28.42 -16.70 -33.55
N ALA A 32 27.62 -17.62 -34.10
CA ALA A 32 26.22 -17.85 -33.71
C ALA A 32 26.01 -17.91 -32.17
N ASN A 33 27.06 -18.31 -31.44
CA ASN A 33 27.10 -18.32 -29.97
C ASN A 33 26.98 -16.93 -29.31
N VAL A 34 27.49 -15.86 -29.93
CA VAL A 34 27.40 -14.50 -29.38
C VAL A 34 25.99 -13.96 -29.56
N PHE A 35 25.36 -14.24 -30.70
CA PHE A 35 23.96 -13.88 -30.95
C PHE A 35 23.01 -14.63 -30.00
N LEU A 36 23.23 -15.93 -29.79
CA LEU A 36 22.51 -16.74 -28.80
C LEU A 36 22.69 -16.23 -27.37
N ALA A 37 23.91 -15.84 -26.99
CA ALA A 37 24.19 -15.29 -25.67
C ALA A 37 23.46 -13.96 -25.42
N ILE A 38 23.41 -13.07 -26.41
CA ILE A 38 22.66 -11.80 -26.34
C ILE A 38 21.16 -12.08 -26.23
N LEU A 39 20.63 -13.03 -27.01
CA LEU A 39 19.20 -13.38 -26.98
C LEU A 39 18.79 -13.98 -25.63
N LEU A 40 19.56 -14.94 -25.10
CA LEU A 40 19.36 -15.54 -23.77
C LEU A 40 19.35 -14.48 -22.67
N PHE A 41 20.22 -13.49 -22.79
CA PHE A 41 20.33 -12.40 -21.84
C PHE A 41 19.15 -11.43 -21.86
N VAL A 42 18.68 -11.05 -23.06
CA VAL A 42 17.46 -10.23 -23.21
C VAL A 42 16.26 -10.92 -22.58
N VAL A 43 16.11 -12.24 -22.78
CA VAL A 43 15.07 -13.04 -22.15
C VAL A 43 15.21 -13.05 -20.63
N GLN A 44 16.43 -13.16 -20.08
CA GLN A 44 16.67 -13.12 -18.64
C GLN A 44 16.31 -11.77 -18.01
N VAL A 45 16.73 -10.66 -18.63
CA VAL A 45 16.41 -9.31 -18.15
C VAL A 45 14.89 -9.08 -18.22
N GLN A 46 14.25 -9.47 -19.32
CA GLN A 46 12.80 -9.37 -19.48
C GLN A 46 12.03 -10.19 -18.42
N ALA A 47 12.45 -11.43 -18.15
CA ALA A 47 11.85 -12.26 -17.12
C ALA A 47 12.01 -11.66 -15.71
N THR A 48 13.15 -11.04 -15.42
CA THR A 48 13.40 -10.37 -14.14
C THR A 48 12.50 -9.14 -13.99
N VAL A 49 12.35 -8.35 -15.05
CA VAL A 49 11.45 -7.19 -15.09
C VAL A 49 9.99 -7.59 -14.89
N GLN A 50 9.53 -8.69 -15.50
CA GLN A 50 8.17 -9.20 -15.29
C GLN A 50 7.93 -9.63 -13.84
N LYS A 51 8.90 -10.26 -13.19
CA LYS A 51 8.79 -10.59 -11.76
C LYS A 51 8.69 -9.34 -10.89
N ILE A 52 9.48 -8.32 -11.20
CA ILE A 52 9.41 -7.01 -10.51
C ILE A 52 8.02 -6.39 -10.69
N GLN A 53 7.45 -6.42 -11.90
CA GLN A 53 6.08 -5.94 -12.15
C GLN A 53 5.06 -6.68 -11.29
N GLY A 54 5.13 -8.01 -11.22
CA GLY A 54 4.24 -8.81 -10.38
C GLY A 54 4.32 -8.45 -8.90
N ILE A 55 5.51 -8.10 -8.38
CA ILE A 55 5.67 -7.60 -7.01
C ILE A 55 4.93 -6.27 -6.83
N PHE A 56 5.06 -5.33 -7.77
CA PHE A 56 4.38 -4.04 -7.69
C PHE A 56 2.85 -4.18 -7.82
N GLU A 57 2.36 -5.09 -8.65
CA GLU A 57 0.93 -5.40 -8.73
C GLU A 57 0.40 -5.93 -7.40
N GLN A 58 1.17 -6.78 -6.72
CA GLN A 58 0.84 -7.23 -5.37
C GLN A 58 0.84 -6.07 -4.39
N CYS A 59 1.84 -5.18 -4.41
CA CYS A 59 1.84 -3.97 -3.57
C CYS A 59 0.57 -3.13 -3.77
N LEU A 60 0.16 -2.89 -5.02
CA LEU A 60 -1.06 -2.16 -5.34
C LEU A 60 -2.31 -2.85 -4.76
N ALA A 61 -2.39 -4.17 -4.86
CA ALA A 61 -3.49 -4.92 -4.25
C ALA A 61 -3.50 -4.81 -2.71
N VAL A 62 -2.34 -4.71 -2.06
CA VAL A 62 -2.26 -4.44 -0.60
C VAL A 62 -2.76 -3.04 -0.26
N HIS A 63 -2.43 -2.03 -1.08
CA HIS A 63 -2.94 -0.66 -0.92
C HIS A 63 -4.46 -0.60 -1.05
N ASP A 64 -5.04 -1.25 -2.06
CA ASP A 64 -6.48 -1.30 -2.26
C ASP A 64 -7.19 -1.95 -1.06
N LYS A 65 -6.59 -3.00 -0.47
CA LYS A 65 -7.09 -3.64 0.76
C LYS A 65 -7.03 -2.71 1.97
N LEU A 66 -5.94 -1.96 2.13
CA LEU A 66 -5.81 -0.95 3.18
C LEU A 66 -6.91 0.12 3.04
N GLU A 67 -7.12 0.63 1.83
CA GLU A 67 -8.18 1.61 1.57
C GLU A 67 -9.59 1.05 1.80
N ALA A 68 -9.83 -0.20 1.40
CA ALA A 68 -11.10 -0.89 1.69
C ALA A 68 -11.32 -1.02 3.20
N SER A 69 -10.28 -1.39 3.96
CA SER A 69 -10.38 -1.52 5.41
C SER A 69 -10.71 -0.18 6.12
N LEU A 70 -10.23 0.95 5.59
CA LEU A 70 -10.62 2.27 6.10
C LEU A 70 -12.07 2.63 5.77
N ARG A 71 -12.55 2.25 4.58
CA ARG A 71 -13.96 2.39 4.22
C ARG A 71 -14.86 1.54 5.13
N ASP A 72 -14.46 0.30 5.41
CA ASP A 72 -15.18 -0.58 6.32
C ASP A 72 -15.12 -0.09 7.77
N LEU A 73 -13.98 0.44 8.24
CA LEU A 73 -13.89 1.10 9.54
C LEU A 73 -14.89 2.25 9.64
N SER A 74 -15.00 3.07 8.61
CA SER A 74 -15.97 4.17 8.60
C SER A 74 -17.42 3.70 8.68
N ARG A 75 -17.74 2.52 8.15
CA ARG A 75 -19.10 1.96 8.12
C ARG A 75 -19.44 1.19 9.38
N THR A 76 -18.50 0.43 9.90
CA THR A 76 -18.71 -0.55 10.99
C THR A 76 -18.21 -0.06 12.34
N GLY A 77 -17.27 0.88 12.36
CA GLY A 77 -16.56 1.30 13.57
C GLY A 77 -15.56 0.25 14.10
N ASP A 78 -15.30 -0.83 13.38
CA ASP A 78 -14.41 -1.91 13.84
C ASP A 78 -12.92 -1.53 13.71
N ILE A 79 -12.42 -0.94 14.79
CA ILE A 79 -11.01 -0.53 14.93
C ILE A 79 -10.06 -1.73 14.96
N GLN A 80 -10.49 -2.89 15.47
CA GLN A 80 -9.60 -4.06 15.62
C GLN A 80 -9.32 -4.72 14.28
N SER A 81 -10.36 -4.94 13.47
CA SER A 81 -10.21 -5.44 12.11
C SER A 81 -9.37 -4.49 11.24
N CYS A 82 -9.55 -3.17 11.43
CA CYS A 82 -8.76 -2.15 10.76
C CYS A 82 -7.27 -2.18 11.17
N LYS A 83 -6.95 -2.37 12.45
CA LYS A 83 -5.57 -2.54 12.94
C LYS A 83 -4.94 -3.85 12.46
N ALA A 84 -5.71 -4.93 12.42
CA ALA A 84 -5.25 -6.22 11.92
C ALA A 84 -4.89 -6.13 10.42
N ALA A 85 -5.73 -5.48 9.62
CA ALA A 85 -5.47 -5.22 8.21
C ALA A 85 -4.16 -4.42 8.01
N ARG A 86 -3.93 -3.39 8.83
CA ARG A 86 -2.66 -2.63 8.82
C ARG A 86 -1.44 -3.51 9.09
N LYS A 87 -1.53 -4.38 10.10
CA LYS A 87 -0.42 -5.29 10.47
C LYS A 87 -0.16 -6.34 9.39
N ALA A 88 -1.22 -6.86 8.77
CA ALA A 88 -1.10 -7.78 7.64
C ALA A 88 -0.42 -7.10 6.44
N ALA A 89 -0.83 -5.88 6.11
CA ALA A 89 -0.21 -5.09 5.04
C ALA A 89 1.27 -4.81 5.31
N ASP A 90 1.63 -4.39 6.53
CA ASP A 90 3.04 -4.17 6.91
C ASP A 90 3.89 -5.44 6.76
N THR A 91 3.32 -6.60 7.09
CA THR A 91 4.00 -7.89 6.92
C THR A 91 4.20 -8.20 5.42
N GLN A 92 3.17 -8.02 4.61
CA GLN A 92 3.22 -8.25 3.16
C GLN A 92 4.23 -7.32 2.48
N PHE A 93 4.26 -6.03 2.81
CA PHE A 93 5.26 -5.12 2.25
C PHE A 93 6.70 -5.50 2.64
N LYS A 94 6.91 -6.00 3.86
CA LYS A 94 8.23 -6.51 4.30
C LYS A 94 8.65 -7.74 3.51
N GLU A 95 7.72 -8.63 3.18
CA GLU A 95 7.97 -9.81 2.34
C GLU A 95 8.27 -9.41 0.90
N LEU A 96 7.42 -8.59 0.27
CA LEU A 96 7.61 -8.07 -1.09
C LEU A 96 8.94 -7.32 -1.24
N SER A 97 9.34 -6.56 -0.21
CA SER A 97 10.64 -5.89 -0.16
C SER A 97 11.83 -6.86 -0.12
N LYS A 98 11.69 -8.01 0.55
CA LYS A 98 12.72 -9.06 0.53
C LYS A 98 12.82 -9.72 -0.83
N ASP A 99 11.70 -9.97 -1.50
CA ASP A 99 11.65 -10.60 -2.82
C ASP A 99 12.16 -9.68 -3.93
N LEU A 100 11.99 -8.37 -3.77
CA LEU A 100 12.47 -7.36 -4.72
C LEU A 100 14.01 -7.24 -4.72
N LYS A 101 14.67 -7.35 -3.56
CA LYS A 101 16.13 -7.22 -3.42
C LYS A 101 16.96 -8.12 -4.35
N PRO A 102 16.73 -9.45 -4.42
CA PRO A 102 17.50 -10.32 -5.30
C PRO A 102 17.21 -10.04 -6.79
N LEU A 103 16.00 -9.60 -7.14
CA LEU A 103 15.67 -9.21 -8.51
C LEU A 103 16.42 -7.95 -8.92
N LEU A 104 16.55 -6.97 -8.01
CA LEU A 104 17.37 -5.78 -8.24
C LEU A 104 18.85 -6.12 -8.39
N ALA A 105 19.40 -6.98 -7.53
CA ALA A 105 20.80 -7.41 -7.63
C ALA A 105 21.08 -8.11 -8.98
N THR A 106 20.12 -8.92 -9.45
CA THR A 106 20.17 -9.56 -10.77
C THR A 106 20.17 -8.50 -11.88
N LEU A 107 19.29 -7.50 -11.79
CA LEU A 107 19.26 -6.39 -12.74
C LEU A 107 20.57 -5.59 -12.74
N GLN A 108 21.11 -5.24 -11.57
CA GLN A 108 22.34 -4.43 -11.43
C GLN A 108 23.59 -5.13 -11.96
N SER A 109 23.67 -6.46 -11.84
CA SER A 109 24.77 -7.25 -12.40
C SER A 109 24.82 -7.27 -13.94
N SER A 110 23.75 -6.79 -14.58
CA SER A 110 23.55 -6.83 -16.03
C SER A 110 23.93 -5.48 -16.68
N PRO A 111 24.98 -5.42 -17.53
CA PRO A 111 25.42 -4.16 -18.16
C PRO A 111 24.43 -3.60 -19.20
N GLN A 112 23.49 -4.38 -19.74
CA GLN A 112 22.42 -3.83 -20.58
C GLN A 112 21.21 -3.30 -19.79
N SER A 113 21.17 -3.46 -18.46
CA SER A 113 20.09 -2.94 -17.62
C SER A 113 20.28 -1.47 -17.22
N TYR A 114 21.46 -0.87 -17.42
CA TYR A 114 21.78 0.51 -17.01
C TYR A 114 20.77 1.56 -17.47
N GLN A 115 20.11 1.28 -18.59
CA GLN A 115 19.10 2.14 -19.17
C GLN A 115 17.70 1.99 -18.55
N ILE A 116 17.36 0.83 -17.95
CA ILE A 116 16.07 0.54 -17.31
C ILE A 116 16.13 0.62 -15.78
N LEU A 117 17.31 0.32 -15.20
CA LEU A 117 17.60 0.36 -13.78
C LEU A 117 17.18 1.68 -13.10
N PRO A 118 17.52 2.89 -13.60
CA PRO A 118 17.12 4.14 -12.95
C PRO A 118 15.59 4.34 -12.87
N LYS A 119 14.83 3.76 -13.81
CA LYS A 119 13.36 3.81 -13.78
C LYS A 119 12.75 2.83 -12.79
N VAL A 120 13.38 1.67 -12.62
CA VAL A 120 13.00 0.72 -11.57
C VAL A 120 13.30 1.34 -10.20
N GLU A 121 14.45 2.00 -10.04
CA GLU A 121 14.79 2.71 -8.80
C GLU A 121 13.81 3.84 -8.46
N ASP A 122 13.45 4.70 -9.42
CA ASP A 122 12.42 5.73 -9.23
C ASP A 122 11.06 5.13 -8.85
N LEU A 123 10.67 4.02 -9.48
CA LEU A 123 9.43 3.31 -9.15
C LEU A 123 9.44 2.79 -7.71
N ILE A 124 10.57 2.25 -7.24
CA ILE A 124 10.74 1.79 -5.85
C ILE A 124 10.61 2.93 -4.86
N VAL A 125 11.23 4.07 -5.16
CA VAL A 125 11.15 5.27 -4.32
C VAL A 125 9.69 5.72 -4.21
N LYS A 126 9.00 5.86 -5.34
CA LYS A 126 7.58 6.26 -5.36
C LYS A 126 6.67 5.28 -4.63
N GLU A 127 6.91 3.98 -4.79
CA GLU A 127 6.15 2.95 -4.09
C GLU A 127 6.35 3.05 -2.58
N ARG A 128 7.59 3.27 -2.11
CA ARG A 128 7.86 3.47 -0.68
C ARG A 128 7.21 4.73 -0.13
N GLU A 129 7.26 5.84 -0.86
CA GLU A 129 6.58 7.07 -0.45
C GLU A 129 5.06 6.88 -0.35
N MET A 130 4.47 6.16 -1.32
CA MET A 130 3.05 5.86 -1.31
C MET A 130 2.67 4.97 -0.13
N GLN A 131 3.45 3.93 0.14
CA GLN A 131 3.29 3.06 1.30
C GLN A 131 3.36 3.85 2.61
N GLU A 132 4.33 4.75 2.77
CA GLU A 132 4.48 5.58 3.97
C GLU A 132 3.27 6.50 4.19
N LYS A 133 2.81 7.17 3.11
CA LYS A 133 1.62 8.05 3.15
C LYS A 133 0.36 7.28 3.54
N LEU A 134 0.16 6.08 2.98
CA LEU A 134 -0.98 5.23 3.30
C LEU A 134 -0.94 4.72 4.75
N MET A 135 0.23 4.29 5.23
CA MET A 135 0.39 3.85 6.61
C MET A 135 0.17 4.97 7.62
N THR A 136 0.62 6.18 7.30
CA THR A 136 0.38 7.38 8.09
C THR A 136 -1.11 7.71 8.14
N ARG A 137 -1.78 7.77 6.98
CA ARG A 137 -3.22 8.00 6.87
C ARG A 137 -4.00 6.98 7.71
N HIS A 138 -3.66 5.70 7.59
CA HIS A 138 -4.33 4.63 8.33
C HIS A 138 -4.22 4.83 9.83
N SER A 139 -3.03 5.21 10.30
CA SER A 139 -2.78 5.49 11.71
C SER A 139 -3.59 6.70 12.20
N THR A 140 -3.58 7.81 11.45
CA THR A 140 -4.34 9.01 11.80
C THR A 140 -5.85 8.76 11.85
N VAL A 141 -6.39 7.99 10.90
CA VAL A 141 -7.83 7.66 10.88
C VAL A 141 -8.18 6.78 12.08
N VAL A 142 -7.44 5.71 12.31
CA VAL A 142 -7.68 4.80 13.45
C VAL A 142 -7.63 5.56 14.78
N ASP A 143 -6.61 6.40 15.00
CA ASP A 143 -6.48 7.20 16.22
C ASP A 143 -7.66 8.17 16.42
N SER A 144 -8.17 8.72 15.32
CA SER A 144 -9.33 9.61 15.36
C SER A 144 -10.62 8.87 15.74
N PHE A 145 -10.81 7.65 15.24
CA PHE A 145 -11.94 6.80 15.63
C PHE A 145 -11.85 6.35 17.09
N GLU A 146 -10.67 6.01 17.59
CA GLU A 146 -10.47 5.67 19.00
C GLU A 146 -10.82 6.85 19.94
N LYS A 147 -10.42 8.07 19.57
CA LYS A 147 -10.78 9.28 20.33
C LYS A 147 -12.29 9.52 20.33
N LYS A 148 -12.95 9.37 19.16
CA LYS A 148 -14.41 9.51 19.05
C LYS A 148 -15.16 8.49 19.92
N LEU A 149 -14.74 7.23 19.88
CA LEU A 149 -15.37 6.17 20.67
C LEU A 149 -15.27 6.44 22.19
N ARG A 150 -14.12 6.94 22.65
CA ARG A 150 -13.93 7.36 24.04
C ARG A 150 -14.81 8.55 24.43
N GLY A 151 -14.97 9.52 23.54
CA GLY A 151 -15.87 10.67 23.77
C GLY A 151 -17.32 10.22 23.92
N GLN A 152 -17.79 9.36 23.02
CA GLN A 152 -19.15 8.83 23.04
C GLN A 152 -19.46 8.01 24.31
N ASP A 153 -18.51 7.21 24.81
CA ASP A 153 -18.68 6.48 26.08
C ASP A 153 -18.90 7.43 27.26
N VAL A 154 -18.12 8.51 27.33
CA VAL A 154 -18.25 9.53 28.38
C VAL A 154 -19.62 10.22 28.29
N GLU A 155 -20.05 10.63 27.09
CA GLU A 155 -21.36 11.25 26.88
C GLU A 155 -22.52 10.32 27.29
N ASN A 156 -22.46 9.04 26.94
CA ASN A 156 -23.47 8.05 27.34
C ASN A 156 -23.55 7.88 28.86
N ARG A 157 -22.40 7.87 29.55
CA ARG A 157 -22.36 7.79 31.01
C ARG A 157 -22.93 9.05 31.67
N ILE A 158 -22.65 10.22 31.12
CA ILE A 158 -23.22 11.49 31.58
C ILE A 158 -24.74 11.47 31.38
N ALA A 159 -25.23 11.06 30.21
CA ALA A 159 -26.67 10.97 29.92
C ALA A 159 -27.38 10.01 30.89
N LEU A 160 -26.77 8.85 31.17
CA LEU A 160 -27.29 7.89 32.15
C LEU A 160 -27.36 8.49 33.56
N GLN A 161 -26.33 9.23 33.98
CA GLN A 161 -26.35 9.92 35.27
C GLN A 161 -27.42 11.03 35.30
N GLN A 162 -27.57 11.79 34.22
CA GLN A 162 -28.57 12.85 34.11
C GLN A 162 -30.00 12.29 34.19
N GLN A 163 -30.25 11.13 33.57
CA GLN A 163 -31.54 10.43 33.68
C GLN A 163 -31.84 10.03 35.13
N LYS A 164 -30.86 9.46 35.85
CA LYS A 164 -31.03 9.08 37.27
C LYS A 164 -31.31 10.30 38.16
N ILE A 165 -30.60 11.41 37.93
CA ILE A 165 -30.83 12.66 38.66
C ILE A 165 -32.25 13.19 38.40
N ALA A 166 -32.72 13.13 37.15
CA ALA A 166 -34.07 13.57 36.80
C ALA A 166 -35.15 12.70 37.48
N ALA A 167 -34.99 11.38 37.49
CA ALA A 167 -35.90 10.47 38.17
C ALA A 167 -35.96 10.75 39.69
N LEU A 168 -34.79 10.86 40.34
CA LEU A 168 -34.72 11.20 41.76
C LEU A 168 -35.36 12.55 42.09
N ARG A 169 -35.22 13.55 41.22
CA ARG A 169 -35.89 14.85 41.40
C ARG A 169 -37.41 14.71 41.35
N GLN A 170 -37.93 13.94 40.40
CA GLN A 170 -39.37 13.70 40.30
C GLN A 170 -39.90 12.91 41.52
N GLU A 171 -39.15 11.92 42.00
CA GLU A 171 -39.48 11.19 43.22
C GLU A 171 -39.52 12.12 44.45
N VAL A 172 -38.52 13.00 44.60
CA VAL A 172 -38.49 14.00 45.67
C VAL A 172 -39.68 14.94 45.58
N GLU A 173 -40.02 15.42 44.40
CA GLU A 173 -41.16 16.33 44.19
C GLU A 173 -42.49 15.63 44.53
N SER A 174 -42.67 14.38 44.10
CA SER A 174 -43.84 13.57 44.45
C SER A 174 -43.96 13.32 45.96
N LEU A 175 -42.84 13.07 46.65
CA LEU A 175 -42.83 12.91 48.10
C LEU A 175 -43.17 14.22 48.83
N LEU A 176 -42.68 15.36 48.33
CA LEU A 176 -43.02 16.67 48.89
C LEU A 176 -44.50 17.01 48.70
N GLU A 177 -45.07 16.71 47.54
CA GLU A 177 -46.50 16.89 47.27
C GLU A 177 -47.35 16.04 48.23
N TYR A 178 -47.01 14.76 48.41
CA TYR A 178 -47.65 13.87 49.37
C TYR A 178 -47.62 14.41 50.81
N ILE A 179 -46.48 14.98 51.25
CA ILE A 179 -46.37 15.58 52.58
C ILE A 179 -47.26 16.82 52.72
N SER A 180 -47.43 17.61 51.65
CA SER A 180 -48.25 18.82 51.68
C SER A 180 -49.76 18.58 51.72
N GLU A 181 -50.21 17.38 51.33
CA GLU A 181 -51.61 16.96 51.38
C GLU A 181 -52.03 16.39 52.75
N ILE A 182 -51.09 16.17 53.69
CA ILE A 182 -51.32 15.72 55.07
C ILE A 182 -51.51 16.91 56.01
#